data_AF-A0A7J9EVY9-F1
#
_entry.id   AF-A0A7J9EVY9-F1
#
_cell.length_a   1.000
_cell.length_b   1.000
_cell.length_c   1.000
_cell.angle_alpha   90.00
_cell.angle_beta   90.00
_cell.angle_gamma   90.00
#
_symmetry.space_group_name_H-M   'P 1'
#
loop_
_entity.id
_entity.type
_entity.pdbx_description
1 polymer ?
#
loop_
_entity_poly.entity_id
_entity_poly.type
_entity_poly.pdbx_seq_one_letter_code
_entity_poly.pdbx_strand_id
1 'polypeptide(L)'
;KEESRGNEDHVAVIRDYRAKIESELSSICGGILKLLGTTLIPSASGGDSKVFYLKMKGDYHRYLAEFKTGAERKEAAESTLTAYKSAQAFDEAIAELDTLGEESYKDSTLIMQLLRDNLTLWTSDMQVNKISTYSSGPKQN
;
A
#
# COMPACT_ATOMS: atom_id res chain seq x y z
N LYS A 1 -46.72 15.98 36.56
CA LYS A 1 -46.09 14.73 37.06
C LYS A 1 -46.34 13.54 36.12
N GLU A 2 -47.39 13.55 35.29
CA GLU A 2 -47.58 12.55 34.21
C GLU A 2 -46.74 12.84 32.96
N GLU A 3 -46.48 14.11 32.61
CA GLU A 3 -45.61 14.48 31.47
C GLU A 3 -44.17 13.94 31.59
N SER A 4 -43.62 13.84 32.80
CA SER A 4 -42.28 13.27 33.00
C SER A 4 -42.24 11.75 32.82
N ARG A 5 -43.35 11.05 33.10
CA ARG A 5 -43.48 9.60 32.89
C ARG A 5 -43.57 9.24 31.41
N GLY A 6 -44.36 9.99 30.63
CA GLY A 6 -44.43 9.79 29.17
C GLY A 6 -43.07 9.97 28.49
N ASN A 7 -42.24 10.91 28.99
CA ASN A 7 -40.87 11.10 28.49
C ASN A 7 -39.95 9.92 28.84
N GLU A 8 -40.09 9.33 30.03
CA GLU A 8 -39.34 8.12 30.41
C GLU A 8 -39.69 6.91 29.53
N ASP A 9 -40.98 6.73 29.21
CA ASP A 9 -41.43 5.65 28.32
C ASP A 9 -40.88 5.83 26.90
N HIS A 10 -40.88 7.07 26.36
CA HIS A 10 -40.28 7.36 25.07
C HIS A 10 -38.76 7.10 25.05
N VAL A 11 -38.05 7.49 26.11
CA VAL A 11 -36.61 7.24 26.25
C VAL A 11 -36.31 5.74 26.30
N ALA A 12 -37.14 4.95 27.00
CA ALA A 12 -36.99 3.49 27.05
C ALA A 12 -37.13 2.85 25.65
N VAL A 13 -38.17 3.23 24.90
CA VAL A 13 -38.38 2.72 23.53
C VAL A 13 -37.21 3.06 22.61
N ILE A 14 -36.70 4.29 22.67
CA ILE A 14 -35.55 4.72 21.86
C ILE A 14 -34.31 3.90 22.22
N ARG A 15 -34.07 3.64 23.51
CA ARG A 15 -32.93 2.86 23.99
C ARG A 15 -32.97 1.42 23.48
N ASP A 16 -34.14 0.79 23.55
CA ASP A 16 -34.31 -0.59 23.11
C ASP A 16 -34.15 -0.72 21.60
N TYR A 17 -34.69 0.23 20.83
CA TYR A 17 -34.52 0.26 19.38
C TYR A 17 -33.06 0.46 18.97
N ARG A 18 -32.35 1.37 19.65
CA ARG A 18 -30.91 1.57 19.48
C ARG A 18 -30.13 0.28 19.77
N ALA A 19 -30.42 -0.40 20.88
CA ALA A 19 -29.74 -1.65 21.24
C ALA A 19 -29.94 -2.75 20.18
N LYS A 20 -31.14 -2.82 19.58
CA LYS A 20 -31.42 -3.75 18.49
C LYS A 20 -30.56 -3.45 17.25
N ILE A 21 -30.47 -2.18 16.84
CA ILE A 21 -29.62 -1.75 15.72
C ILE A 21 -28.14 -2.07 16.00
N GLU A 22 -27.65 -1.75 17.19
CA GLU A 22 -26.26 -2.04 17.58
C GLU A 22 -25.95 -3.55 17.54
N SER A 23 -26.93 -4.40 17.90
CA SER A 23 -26.81 -5.85 17.82
C SER A 23 -26.72 -6.34 16.37
N GLU A 24 -27.60 -5.85 15.49
CA GLU A 24 -27.58 -6.19 14.06
C GLU A 24 -26.28 -5.74 13.39
N LEU A 25 -25.84 -4.50 13.64
CA LEU A 25 -24.56 -3.99 13.14
C LEU A 25 -23.38 -4.83 13.63
N SER A 26 -23.38 -5.23 14.91
CA SER A 26 -22.33 -6.09 15.46
C SER A 26 -22.28 -7.44 14.76
N SER A 27 -23.44 -8.05 14.47
CA SER A 27 -23.55 -9.32 13.75
C SER A 27 -23.01 -9.21 12.32
N ILE A 28 -23.42 -8.17 11.59
CA ILE A 28 -22.97 -7.93 10.21
C ILE A 28 -21.46 -7.70 10.17
N CYS A 29 -20.94 -6.81 11.01
CA CYS A 29 -19.50 -6.53 11.08
C CYS A 29 -18.72 -7.80 11.45
N GLY A 30 -19.19 -8.57 12.44
CA GLY A 30 -18.56 -9.83 12.83
C GLY A 30 -18.51 -10.87 11.70
N GLY A 31 -19.59 -11.00 10.93
CA GLY A 31 -19.64 -11.89 9.77
C GLY A 31 -18.62 -11.52 8.69
N ILE A 32 -18.52 -10.23 8.36
CA ILE A 32 -17.61 -9.75 7.33
C ILE A 32 -16.15 -9.80 7.81
N LEU A 33 -15.89 -9.43 9.07
CA LEU A 33 -14.55 -9.54 9.66
C LEU A 33 -14.05 -10.99 9.69
N LYS A 34 -14.95 -11.94 9.97
CA LYS A 34 -14.63 -13.37 9.90
C LYS A 34 -14.27 -13.78 8.47
N LEU A 35 -15.09 -13.42 7.48
CA LEU A 35 -14.83 -13.72 6.07
C LEU A 35 -13.51 -13.13 5.58
N LEU A 36 -13.24 -11.87 5.92
CA LEU A 36 -11.99 -11.19 5.60
C LEU A 36 -10.79 -11.90 6.21
N GLY A 37 -10.86 -12.24 7.49
CA GLY A 37 -9.75 -12.85 8.23
C GLY A 37 -9.47 -14.30 7.84
N THR A 38 -10.49 -15.11 7.55
CA THR A 38 -10.31 -16.54 7.28
C THR A 38 -10.13 -16.87 5.80
N THR A 39 -10.68 -16.04 4.90
CA THR A 39 -10.79 -16.40 3.49
C THR A 39 -10.15 -15.35 2.59
N LEU A 40 -10.63 -14.10 2.61
CA LEU A 40 -10.26 -13.11 1.58
C LEU A 40 -8.80 -12.66 1.72
N ILE A 41 -8.36 -12.26 2.91
CA ILE A 41 -6.98 -11.81 3.13
C ILE A 41 -5.97 -12.95 2.89
N PRO A 42 -6.18 -14.19 3.38
CA PRO A 42 -5.29 -15.31 3.07
C PRO A 42 -5.26 -15.70 1.59
N SER A 43 -6.38 -15.57 0.88
CA SER A 43 -6.48 -15.93 -0.55
C SER A 43 -5.95 -14.86 -1.51
N ALA A 44 -5.70 -13.64 -1.04
CA ALA A 44 -5.25 -12.54 -1.87
C ALA A 44 -3.79 -12.77 -2.33
N SER A 45 -3.62 -13.14 -3.60
CA SER A 45 -2.32 -13.32 -4.25
C SER A 45 -1.70 -12.01 -4.73
N GLY A 46 -2.53 -11.07 -5.18
CA GLY A 46 -2.10 -9.73 -5.61
C GLY A 46 -1.97 -8.76 -4.45
N GLY A 47 -0.93 -7.92 -4.49
CA GLY A 47 -0.66 -6.97 -3.43
C GLY A 47 -1.78 -5.96 -3.23
N ASP A 48 -2.29 -5.37 -4.31
CA ASP A 48 -3.42 -4.42 -4.28
C ASP A 48 -4.68 -5.02 -3.63
N SER A 49 -4.99 -6.28 -3.95
CA SER A 49 -6.14 -6.98 -3.38
C SER A 49 -5.98 -7.19 -1.88
N LYS A 50 -4.76 -7.50 -1.42
CA LYS A 50 -4.48 -7.67 0.01
C LYS A 50 -4.58 -6.35 0.77
N VAL A 51 -4.07 -5.26 0.20
CA VAL A 51 -4.22 -3.90 0.74
C VAL A 51 -5.70 -3.52 0.83
N PHE A 52 -6.48 -3.78 -0.22
CA PHE A 52 -7.92 -3.52 -0.24
C PHE A 52 -8.66 -4.24 0.89
N TYR A 53 -8.43 -5.55 1.06
CA TYR A 53 -9.10 -6.31 2.13
C TYR A 53 -8.64 -5.90 3.54
N LEU A 54 -7.38 -5.50 3.72
CA LEU A 54 -6.90 -4.97 5.00
C LEU A 54 -7.54 -3.61 5.33
N LYS A 55 -7.67 -2.70 4.35
CA LYS A 55 -8.41 -1.43 4.50
C LYS A 55 -9.86 -1.71 4.88
N MET A 56 -10.52 -2.63 4.18
CA MET A 56 -11.89 -3.05 4.47
C MET A 56 -12.03 -3.63 5.89
N LYS A 57 -11.07 -4.45 6.35
CA LYS A 57 -11.04 -4.93 7.75
C LYS A 57 -10.97 -3.77 8.74
N GLY A 58 -10.15 -2.76 8.46
CA GLY A 58 -10.07 -1.53 9.24
C GLY A 58 -11.41 -0.80 9.32
N ASP A 59 -12.12 -0.64 8.21
CA ASP A 59 -13.43 0.01 8.17
C ASP A 59 -14.47 -0.69 9.05
N TYR A 60 -14.55 -2.02 9.02
CA TYR A 60 -15.51 -2.75 9.86
C TYR A 60 -15.19 -2.68 11.34
N HIS A 61 -13.91 -2.68 11.73
CA HIS A 61 -13.54 -2.41 13.13
C HIS A 61 -13.82 -0.95 13.52
N ARG A 62 -13.66 0.00 12.61
CA ARG A 62 -13.97 1.42 12.85
C ARG A 62 -15.46 1.61 13.10
N TYR A 63 -16.33 0.99 12.30
CA TYR A 63 -17.77 1.02 12.52
C TYR A 63 -18.16 0.46 13.90
N LEU A 64 -17.53 -0.63 14.34
CA LEU A 64 -17.73 -1.15 15.71
C LEU A 64 -17.33 -0.11 16.77
N ALA A 65 -16.20 0.59 16.58
CA ALA A 65 -15.72 1.58 17.53
C ALA A 65 -16.59 2.85 17.64
N GLU A 66 -17.47 3.11 16.67
CA GLU A 66 -18.37 4.28 16.66
C GLU A 66 -19.51 4.15 17.68
N PHE A 67 -20.00 2.93 17.95
CA PHE A 67 -21.13 2.70 18.85
C PHE A 67 -20.79 1.83 20.09
N LYS A 68 -19.74 1.01 20.04
CA LYS A 68 -19.27 0.25 21.21
C LYS A 68 -18.77 1.18 22.31
N THR A 69 -18.72 0.68 23.53
CA THR A 69 -18.27 1.46 24.70
C THR A 69 -17.25 0.69 25.54
N GLY A 70 -16.59 1.37 26.48
CA GLY A 70 -15.65 0.76 27.40
C GLY A 70 -14.52 -0.01 26.71
N ALA A 71 -14.27 -1.25 27.16
CA ALA A 71 -13.23 -2.12 26.64
C ALA A 71 -13.44 -2.51 25.18
N GLU A 72 -14.69 -2.81 24.77
CA GLU A 72 -15.01 -3.21 23.40
C GLU A 72 -14.67 -2.10 22.39
N ARG A 73 -14.93 -0.83 22.75
CA ARG A 73 -14.57 0.31 21.91
C ARG A 73 -13.05 0.42 21.72
N LYS A 74 -12.30 0.23 22.81
CA LYS A 74 -10.85 0.30 22.79
C LYS A 74 -10.26 -0.80 21.91
N GLU A 75 -10.73 -2.03 22.06
CA GLU A 75 -10.30 -3.17 21.24
C GLU A 75 -10.61 -2.96 19.75
N ALA A 76 -11.81 -2.45 19.43
CA ALA A 76 -12.20 -2.13 18.06
C ALA A 76 -11.31 -1.02 17.47
N ALA A 77 -10.97 0.01 18.25
CA ALA A 77 -10.07 1.08 17.81
C ALA A 77 -8.63 0.57 17.59
N GLU A 78 -8.10 -0.28 18.47
CA GLU A 78 -6.77 -0.90 18.32
C GLU A 78 -6.72 -1.81 17.08
N SER A 79 -7.78 -2.59 16.85
CA SER A 79 -7.93 -3.44 15.67
C SER A 79 -8.01 -2.62 14.38
N THR A 80 -8.71 -1.49 14.41
CA THR A 80 -8.78 -0.53 13.29
C THR A 80 -7.39 -0.02 12.94
N LEU A 81 -6.65 0.47 13.94
CA LEU A 81 -5.31 1.01 13.76
C LEU A 81 -4.35 -0.05 13.21
N THR A 82 -4.43 -1.26 13.74
CA THR A 82 -3.61 -2.39 13.29
C THR A 82 -3.88 -2.71 11.82
N ALA A 83 -5.14 -2.82 11.43
CA ALA A 83 -5.51 -3.15 10.06
C ALA A 83 -5.04 -2.11 9.04
N TYR A 84 -5.22 -0.80 9.32
CA TYR A 84 -4.75 0.25 8.41
C TYR A 84 -3.22 0.35 8.37
N LYS A 85 -2.52 0.16 9.49
CA LYS A 85 -1.05 0.10 9.49
C LYS A 85 -0.53 -1.06 8.65
N SER A 86 -1.13 -2.25 8.80
CA SER A 86 -0.77 -3.39 7.97
C SER A 86 -1.05 -3.13 6.48
N ALA A 87 -2.18 -2.49 6.16
CA ALA A 87 -2.49 -2.12 4.78
C ALA A 87 -1.44 -1.15 4.22
N GLN A 88 -1.09 -0.10 4.96
CA GLN A 88 -0.11 0.91 4.56
C GLN A 88 1.28 0.29 4.36
N ALA A 89 1.77 -0.48 5.32
CA ALA A 89 3.08 -1.12 5.23
C ALA A 89 3.17 -2.07 4.02
N PHE A 90 2.05 -2.73 3.67
CA PHE A 90 2.00 -3.60 2.50
C PHE A 90 1.99 -2.79 1.19
N ASP A 91 1.25 -1.67 1.15
CA ASP A 91 1.19 -0.72 0.04
C ASP A 91 2.59 -0.14 -0.27
N GLU A 92 3.29 0.30 0.79
CA GLU A 92 4.66 0.83 0.70
C GLU A 92 5.64 -0.23 0.18
N ALA A 93 5.56 -1.47 0.68
CA ALA A 93 6.42 -2.56 0.21
C ALA A 93 6.19 -2.93 -1.26
N ILE A 94 4.96 -2.82 -1.77
CA ILE A 94 4.67 -3.01 -3.20
C ILE A 94 5.34 -1.89 -4.01
N ALA A 95 5.17 -0.64 -3.59
CA ALA A 95 5.76 0.51 -4.28
C ALA A 95 7.30 0.41 -4.34
N GLU A 96 7.95 0.01 -3.24
CA GLU A 96 9.40 -0.20 -3.21
C GLU A 96 9.84 -1.30 -4.18
N LEU A 97 9.09 -2.40 -4.28
CA LEU A 97 9.41 -3.49 -5.21
C LEU A 97 9.39 -3.04 -6.68
N ASP A 98 8.42 -2.21 -7.05
CA ASP A 98 8.33 -1.64 -8.40
C ASP A 98 9.53 -0.72 -8.68
N THR A 99 9.95 0.09 -7.70
CA THR A 99 11.12 0.96 -7.85
C THR A 99 12.44 0.18 -7.98
N LEU A 100 12.60 -0.94 -7.28
CA LEU A 100 13.80 -1.80 -7.38
C LEU A 100 13.98 -2.36 -8.79
N GLY A 101 12.87 -2.70 -9.46
CA GLY A 101 12.88 -3.10 -10.86
C GLY A 101 13.47 -1.99 -11.74
N GLU A 102 12.97 -0.76 -11.60
CA GLU A 102 13.46 0.39 -12.36
C GLU A 102 14.94 0.71 -12.09
N GLU A 103 15.39 0.65 -10.84
CA GLU A 103 16.81 0.90 -10.50
C GLU A 103 17.73 -0.13 -11.15
N SER A 104 17.36 -1.40 -11.15
CA SER A 104 18.14 -2.45 -11.83
C SER A 104 18.28 -2.21 -13.34
N TYR A 105 17.21 -1.71 -13.98
CA TYR A 105 17.27 -1.29 -15.38
C TYR A 105 18.18 -0.08 -15.58
N LYS A 106 18.11 0.93 -14.69
CA LYS A 106 18.99 2.12 -14.73
C LYS A 106 20.47 1.73 -14.62
N ASP A 107 20.83 0.87 -13.68
CA ASP A 107 22.20 0.38 -13.50
C ASP A 107 22.72 -0.36 -14.75
N SER A 108 21.88 -1.22 -15.32
CA SER A 108 22.22 -1.94 -16.56
C SER A 108 22.46 -0.98 -17.73
N THR A 109 21.62 0.06 -17.86
CA THR A 109 21.80 1.08 -18.92
C THR A 109 23.05 1.93 -18.70
N LEU A 110 23.42 2.23 -17.45
CA LEU A 110 24.63 2.98 -17.13
C LEU A 110 25.88 2.19 -17.53
N ILE A 111 25.95 0.90 -17.18
CA ILE A 111 27.06 0.02 -17.58
C ILE A 111 27.17 -0.04 -19.12
N MET A 112 26.05 -0.17 -19.81
CA MET A 112 26.02 -0.22 -21.27
C MET A 112 26.46 1.10 -21.92
N GLN A 113 26.14 2.25 -21.32
CA GLN A 113 26.62 3.55 -21.77
C GLN A 113 28.13 3.70 -21.55
N LEU A 114 28.66 3.29 -20.39
CA LEU A 114 30.10 3.31 -20.13
C LEU A 114 30.88 2.44 -21.12
N LEU A 115 30.36 1.25 -21.47
CA LEU A 115 30.95 0.39 -22.50
C LEU A 115 30.93 1.06 -23.89
N ARG A 116 29.84 1.74 -24.24
CA ARG A 116 29.71 2.51 -25.49
C ARG A 116 30.72 3.67 -25.54
N ASP A 117 30.90 4.39 -24.44
CA ASP A 117 31.82 5.52 -24.35
C ASP A 117 33.28 5.06 -24.48
N ASN A 118 33.66 3.96 -23.79
CA ASN A 118 34.97 3.35 -23.91
C ASN A 118 35.26 2.88 -25.35
N LEU A 119 34.30 2.24 -26.00
CA LEU A 119 34.45 1.80 -27.38
C LEU A 119 34.60 3.00 -28.34
N THR A 120 33.84 4.07 -28.12
CA THR A 120 33.92 5.30 -28.91
C THR A 120 35.32 5.92 -28.80
N LEU A 121 35.85 6.05 -27.58
CA LEU A 121 37.21 6.53 -27.32
C LEU A 121 38.26 5.73 -28.10
N TRP A 122 38.22 4.40 -28.01
CA TRP A 122 39.16 3.55 -28.72
C TRP A 122 39.06 3.70 -30.24
N THR A 123 37.84 3.82 -30.78
CA THR A 123 37.66 4.04 -32.23
C THR A 123 38.12 5.42 -32.69
N SER A 124 38.02 6.47 -31.86
CA SER A 124 38.58 7.79 -32.18
C SER A 124 40.11 7.78 -32.18
N ASP A 125 40.75 7.09 -31.23
CA ASP A 125 42.21 6.98 -31.17
C ASP A 125 42.80 6.23 -32.39
N MET A 126 42.06 5.25 -32.92
CA MET A 126 42.47 4.57 -34.15
C MET A 126 42.36 5.46 -35.40
N GLN A 127 41.46 6.45 -35.41
CA GLN A 127 41.34 7.42 -36.51
C GLN A 127 42.42 8.51 -36.44
N VAL A 128 42.77 8.98 -35.23
CA VAL A 128 43.87 9.94 -35.00
C VAL A 128 45.22 9.36 -35.42
N ASN A 129 45.50 8.09 -35.07
CA ASN A 129 46.75 7.43 -35.47
C ASN A 129 46.86 7.21 -36.99
N LYS A 130 45.73 7.07 -37.69
CA LYS A 130 45.71 6.90 -39.15
C LYS A 130 45.96 8.21 -39.90
N ILE A 131 45.66 9.38 -39.32
CA ILE A 131 45.93 10.69 -39.94
C ILE A 131 47.40 11.10 -39.75
N SER A 132 48.00 10.77 -38.59
CA SER A 132 49.41 11.08 -38.30
C SER A 132 50.39 10.40 -39.28
N THR A 133 50.09 9.17 -39.72
CA THR A 133 50.97 8.41 -40.63
C THR A 133 50.93 8.88 -42.09
N TYR A 134 49.94 9.66 -42.51
CA TYR A 134 49.89 10.26 -43.86
C TYR A 134 50.50 11.68 -43.93
N SER A 135 50.81 12.33 -42.81
CA SER A 135 51.41 13.67 -42.77
C SER A 135 52.95 13.66 -42.92
N SER A 136 53.60 12.51 -42.71
CA SER A 136 55.04 12.32 -42.86
C SER A 136 55.40 11.79 -44.25
N GLY A 137 54.99 12.50 -45.31
CA GLY A 137 55.49 12.26 -46.67
C GLY A 137 56.93 12.75 -46.82
N PRO A 138 57.77 12.11 -47.67
CA PRO A 138 59.19 12.42 -47.75
C PRO A 138 59.40 13.85 -48.28
N LYS A 139 60.06 14.71 -47.49
CA LYS A 139 60.58 15.97 -48.02
C LYS A 139 61.72 15.64 -48.99
N GLN A 140 61.44 15.85 -50.26
CA GLN A 140 62.44 15.83 -51.33
C GLN A 140 63.47 16.95 -51.08
N ASN A 141 64.74 16.55 -51.21
CA ASN A 141 65.96 17.30 -51.58
C ASN A 141 67.11 17.12 -50.58
#